data_AF-A0A6B0ZFA5-F1
#
_entry.id   AF-A0A6B0ZFA5-F1
#
_cell.length_a   1.000
_cell.length_b   1.000
_cell.length_c   1.000
_cell.angle_alpha   90.00
_cell.angle_beta   90.00
_cell.angle_gamma   90.00
#
_symmetry.space_group_name_H-M   'P 1'
#
loop_
_entity.id
_entity.type
_entity.pdbx_description
1 polymer ?
#
loop_
_entity_poly.entity_id
_entity_poly.type
_entity_poly.pdbx_seq_one_letter_code
_entity_poly.pdbx_strand_id
1 'polypeptide(L)'
;NLAEVAARLEFLRLANWKVAWTVANKIDGAEPDMATIAGFVADSSAVKVSGTEFYVDAYRRLMQVYGQRAYVVEGSPGHLSRLEMMYRSTVILTFGGGTNEMQRDLISQFGLGYPRASR
;
A
#
# COMPACT_ATOMS: atom_id res chain seq x y z
N ASN A 1 12.31 14.87 2.95
CA ASN A 1 12.25 13.54 2.27
C ASN A 1 12.41 12.38 3.24
N LEU A 2 13.56 12.17 3.88
CA LEU A 2 13.78 10.96 4.71
C LEU A 2 12.80 10.81 5.89
N ALA A 3 12.58 11.86 6.69
CA ALA A 3 11.68 11.80 7.84
C ALA A 3 10.23 11.47 7.46
N GLU A 4 9.73 12.05 6.36
CA GLU A 4 8.36 11.80 5.88
C GLU A 4 8.20 10.38 5.32
N VAL A 5 9.21 9.87 4.61
CA VAL A 5 9.22 8.47 4.14
C VAL A 5 9.22 7.52 5.33
N ALA A 6 10.07 7.77 6.34
CA ALA A 6 10.12 6.95 7.55
C ALA A 6 8.77 6.95 8.29
N ALA A 7 8.17 8.12 8.52
CA ALA A 7 6.90 8.24 9.23
C ALA A 7 5.76 7.48 8.52
N ARG A 8 5.66 7.60 7.19
CA ARG A 8 4.61 6.90 6.42
C ARG A 8 4.88 5.40 6.29
N LEU A 9 6.14 4.97 6.25
CA LEU A 9 6.51 3.56 6.29
C LEU A 9 6.11 2.94 7.64
N GLU A 10 6.35 3.64 8.75
CA GLU A 10 5.94 3.18 10.09
C GLU A 10 4.42 3.05 10.20
N PHE A 11 3.67 4.04 9.69
CA PHE A 11 2.21 3.92 9.59
C PHE A 11 1.80 2.66 8.81
N LEU A 12 2.38 2.45 7.62
CA LEU A 12 2.01 1.33 6.76
C LEU A 12 2.37 0.00 7.42
N ARG A 13 3.50 -0.09 8.12
CA ARG A 13 3.93 -1.28 8.88
C ARG A 13 2.91 -1.64 9.97
N LEU A 14 2.51 -0.66 10.78
CA LEU A 14 1.52 -0.87 11.85
C LEU A 14 0.14 -1.23 11.28
N ALA A 15 -0.29 -0.59 10.19
CA ALA A 15 -1.57 -0.88 9.55
C ALA A 15 -1.60 -2.31 8.96
N ASN A 16 -0.50 -2.76 8.32
CA ASN A 16 -0.35 -4.14 7.88
C ASN A 16 -0.40 -5.13 9.06
N TRP A 17 0.27 -4.82 10.16
CA TRP A 17 0.22 -5.68 11.36
C TRP A 17 -1.18 -5.79 11.96
N LYS A 18 -1.96 -4.71 11.98
CA LYS A 18 -3.37 -4.75 12.41
C LYS A 18 -4.20 -5.70 11.54
N VAL A 19 -4.03 -5.66 10.22
CA VAL A 19 -4.73 -6.55 9.29
C VAL A 19 -4.30 -8.00 9.50
N ALA A 20 -2.98 -8.26 9.55
CA ALA A 20 -2.44 -9.61 9.77
C ALA A 20 -2.91 -10.20 11.10
N TRP A 21 -2.91 -9.40 12.17
CA TRP A 21 -3.43 -9.81 13.47
C TRP A 21 -4.92 -10.15 13.42
N THR A 22 -5.72 -9.33 12.72
CA THR A 22 -7.16 -9.60 12.52
C THR A 22 -7.38 -10.93 11.82
N VAL A 23 -6.62 -11.21 10.77
CA VAL A 23 -6.70 -12.51 10.08
C VAL A 23 -6.40 -13.65 11.04
N ALA A 24 -5.26 -13.59 11.74
CA ALA A 24 -4.79 -14.67 12.59
C ALA A 24 -5.68 -14.94 13.83
N ASN A 25 -6.40 -13.94 14.33
CA ASN A 25 -7.14 -14.05 15.59
C ASN A 25 -8.66 -14.03 15.43
N LYS A 26 -9.18 -13.60 14.27
CA LYS A 26 -10.62 -13.38 14.08
C LYS A 26 -11.18 -13.98 12.80
N ILE A 27 -10.35 -14.41 11.85
CA ILE A 27 -10.80 -14.92 10.56
C ILE A 27 -10.33 -16.36 10.35
N ASP A 28 -9.03 -16.61 10.49
CA ASP A 28 -8.45 -17.92 10.26
C ASP A 28 -8.95 -18.93 11.31
N GLY A 29 -9.54 -20.04 10.85
CA GLY A 29 -10.11 -21.07 11.72
C GLY A 29 -11.35 -20.66 12.52
N ALA A 30 -11.97 -19.51 12.22
CA ALA A 30 -13.15 -18.98 12.92
C ALA A 30 -14.37 -18.82 12.00
N GLU A 31 -15.55 -18.61 12.60
CA GLU A 31 -16.75 -18.12 11.91
C GLU A 31 -16.95 -16.63 12.23
N PRO A 32 -16.32 -15.72 11.46
CA PRO A 32 -16.39 -14.29 11.73
C PRO A 32 -17.80 -13.73 11.50
N ASP A 33 -18.22 -12.84 12.39
CA ASP A 33 -19.44 -12.06 12.17
C ASP A 33 -19.27 -11.07 11.00
N MET A 34 -20.41 -10.56 10.50
CA MET A 34 -20.41 -9.63 9.37
C MET A 34 -19.69 -8.31 9.68
N ALA A 35 -19.66 -7.89 10.95
CA ALA A 35 -18.96 -6.69 11.37
C ALA A 35 -17.44 -6.86 11.24
N THR A 36 -16.92 -8.04 11.62
CA THR A 36 -15.51 -8.41 11.50
C THR A 36 -15.10 -8.51 10.04
N ILE A 37 -15.92 -9.15 9.19
CA ILE A 37 -15.66 -9.21 7.75
C ILE A 37 -15.64 -7.82 7.12
N ALA A 38 -16.64 -6.97 7.42
CA ALA A 38 -16.70 -5.62 6.87
C ALA A 38 -15.49 -4.77 7.30
N GLY A 39 -15.12 -4.81 8.57
CA GLY A 39 -13.94 -4.14 9.08
C GLY A 39 -12.65 -4.64 8.43
N PHE A 40 -12.50 -5.95 8.27
CA PHE A 40 -11.35 -6.56 7.59
C PHE A 40 -11.23 -6.12 6.13
N VAL A 41 -12.35 -6.11 5.38
CA VAL A 41 -12.36 -5.67 3.98
C VAL A 41 -11.96 -4.20 3.89
N ALA A 42 -12.56 -3.33 4.71
CA ALA A 42 -12.25 -1.90 4.72
C ALA A 42 -10.77 -1.63 5.09
N ASP A 43 -10.27 -2.25 6.17
CA ASP A 43 -8.89 -2.08 6.62
C ASP A 43 -7.89 -2.60 5.57
N SER A 44 -8.15 -3.78 4.97
CA SER A 44 -7.28 -4.37 3.93
C SER A 44 -7.22 -3.49 2.69
N SER A 45 -8.37 -3.00 2.21
CA SER A 45 -8.45 -2.08 1.08
C SER A 45 -7.75 -0.75 1.38
N ALA A 46 -7.91 -0.20 2.59
CA ALA A 46 -7.24 1.03 3.00
C ALA A 46 -5.72 0.87 3.04
N VAL A 47 -5.21 -0.24 3.57
CA VAL A 47 -3.77 -0.56 3.58
C VAL A 47 -3.23 -0.71 2.15
N LYS A 48 -3.95 -1.40 1.26
CA LYS A 48 -3.54 -1.57 -0.14
C LYS A 48 -3.44 -0.22 -0.85
N VAL A 49 -4.48 0.60 -0.79
CA VAL A 49 -4.48 1.93 -1.43
C VAL A 49 -3.36 2.80 -0.87
N SER A 50 -3.30 2.93 0.45
CA SER A 50 -2.33 3.78 1.14
C SER A 50 -0.89 3.35 0.85
N GLY A 51 -0.62 2.04 0.85
CA GLY A 51 0.71 1.49 0.65
C GLY A 51 1.21 1.66 -0.78
N THR A 52 0.37 1.33 -1.76
CA THR A 52 0.76 1.37 -3.18
C THR A 52 1.00 2.80 -3.67
N GLU A 53 0.20 3.76 -3.24
CA GLU A 53 0.41 5.19 -3.54
C GLU A 53 1.59 5.76 -2.75
N PHE A 54 1.78 5.33 -1.50
CA PHE A 54 2.96 5.68 -0.73
C PHE A 54 4.25 5.24 -1.40
N TYR A 55 4.34 4.01 -1.92
CA TYR A 55 5.57 3.53 -2.54
C TYR A 55 6.01 4.40 -3.74
N VAL A 56 5.06 4.87 -4.56
CA VAL A 56 5.38 5.77 -5.69
C VAL A 56 6.02 7.07 -5.17
N ASP A 57 5.40 7.70 -4.17
CA ASP A 57 5.92 8.95 -3.59
C ASP A 57 7.21 8.74 -2.80
N ALA A 58 7.32 7.62 -2.07
CA ALA A 58 8.49 7.26 -1.28
C ALA A 58 9.72 7.08 -2.17
N TYR A 59 9.62 6.27 -3.23
CA TYR A 59 10.73 6.08 -4.15
C TYR A 59 11.09 7.39 -4.85
N ARG A 60 10.12 8.20 -5.27
CA ARG A 60 10.39 9.53 -5.85
C ARG A 60 11.18 10.43 -4.88
N ARG A 61 10.80 10.47 -3.60
CA ARG A 61 11.49 11.25 -2.56
C ARG A 61 12.89 10.73 -2.26
N LEU A 62 13.08 9.42 -2.24
CA LEU A 62 14.38 8.80 -2.04
C LEU A 62 15.30 9.05 -3.25
N MET A 63 14.76 9.02 -4.47
CA MET A 63 15.51 9.36 -5.68
C MET A 63 15.99 10.82 -5.65
N GLN A 64 15.20 11.76 -5.13
CA GLN A 64 15.65 13.15 -4.93
C GLN A 64 16.82 13.27 -3.94
N VAL A 65 16.90 12.41 -2.92
CA VAL A 65 18.04 12.39 -1.98
C VAL A 65 19.31 11.88 -2.66
N TYR A 66 19.18 10.87 -3.53
CA TYR A 66 20.30 10.31 -4.30
C TYR A 66 20.72 11.17 -5.51
N GLY A 67 19.86 12.09 -5.96
CA GLY A 67 20.09 12.91 -7.13
C GLY A 67 20.21 12.10 -8.41
N GLN A 68 21.10 12.51 -9.32
CA GLN A 68 21.26 11.89 -10.65
C GLN A 68 21.62 10.39 -10.59
N ARG A 69 22.27 9.93 -9.52
CA ARG A 69 22.65 8.52 -9.37
C ARG A 69 21.45 7.60 -9.12
N ALA A 70 20.29 8.15 -8.76
CA ALA A 70 19.09 7.38 -8.50
C ALA A 70 18.47 6.77 -9.77
N TYR A 71 18.82 7.28 -10.95
CA TYR A 71 18.31 6.84 -12.25
C TYR A 71 19.22 5.79 -12.93
N VAL A 72 20.34 5.44 -12.30
CA VAL A 72 21.31 4.51 -12.90
C VAL A 72 20.80 3.07 -12.77
N VAL A 73 20.46 2.49 -13.92
CA VAL A 73 19.92 1.14 -14.04
C VAL A 73 20.94 0.12 -13.52
N GLU A 74 20.42 -0.95 -12.90
CA GLU A 74 21.23 -2.09 -12.46
C GLU A 74 22.11 -2.63 -13.61
N GLY A 75 23.36 -2.94 -13.31
CA GLY A 75 24.36 -3.37 -14.30
C GLY A 75 25.07 -2.23 -15.06
N SER A 76 24.65 -0.97 -14.91
CA SER A 76 25.34 0.18 -15.51
C SER A 76 26.48 0.69 -14.62
N PRO A 77 27.57 1.26 -15.18
CA PRO A 77 28.61 1.94 -14.41
C PRO A 77 28.02 3.04 -13.51
N GLY A 78 28.37 3.04 -12.22
CA GLY A 78 27.87 4.02 -11.25
C GLY A 78 26.53 3.67 -10.60
N HIS A 79 26.02 2.45 -10.76
CA HIS A 79 24.86 1.95 -10.03
C HIS A 79 25.14 1.88 -8.51
N LEU A 80 24.29 2.52 -7.70
CA LEU A 80 24.44 2.59 -6.24
C LEU A 80 23.18 2.20 -5.44
N SER A 81 22.06 1.95 -6.11
CA SER A 81 20.81 1.63 -5.41
C SER A 81 19.79 0.96 -6.33
N ARG A 82 18.88 0.20 -5.73
CA ARG A 82 17.72 -0.41 -6.43
C ARG A 82 16.56 0.56 -6.68
N LEU A 83 16.72 1.86 -6.40
CA LEU A 83 15.61 2.84 -6.43
C LEU A 83 14.97 2.96 -7.81
N GLU A 84 15.77 2.96 -8.88
CA GLU A 84 15.30 2.99 -10.27
C GLU A 84 14.33 1.84 -10.57
N MET A 85 14.77 0.62 -10.29
CA MET A 85 13.97 -0.59 -10.50
C MET A 85 12.71 -0.59 -9.64
N MET A 86 12.85 -0.28 -8.34
CA MET A 86 11.72 -0.26 -7.41
C MET A 86 10.66 0.77 -7.81
N TYR A 87 11.07 1.95 -8.27
CA TYR A 87 10.15 2.98 -8.75
C TYR A 87 9.33 2.47 -9.95
N ARG A 88 9.99 1.90 -10.97
CA ARG A 88 9.30 1.32 -12.14
C ARG A 88 8.35 0.18 -11.75
N SER A 89 8.80 -0.70 -10.87
CA SER A 89 8.01 -1.85 -10.41
C SER A 89 6.80 -1.47 -9.56
N THR A 90 6.73 -0.26 -8.99
CA THR A 90 5.63 0.11 -8.11
C THR A 90 4.32 0.36 -8.86
N VAL A 91 4.39 0.79 -10.12
CA VAL A 91 3.21 1.18 -10.91
C VAL A 91 2.20 0.03 -11.03
N ILE A 92 2.66 -1.21 -11.16
CA ILE A 92 1.76 -2.36 -11.26
C ILE A 92 0.93 -2.60 -10.00
N LEU A 93 1.34 -2.08 -8.86
CA LEU A 93 0.68 -2.32 -7.58
C LEU A 93 -0.57 -1.44 -7.40
N THR A 94 -0.66 -0.30 -8.09
CA THR A 94 -1.82 0.60 -7.96
C THR A 94 -3.07 0.03 -8.64
N PHE A 95 -2.89 -0.76 -9.70
CA PHE A 95 -3.98 -1.45 -10.39
C PHE A 95 -4.03 -2.96 -10.12
N GLY A 96 -2.89 -3.60 -9.87
CA GLY A 96 -2.78 -5.01 -9.50
C GLY A 96 -3.44 -5.31 -8.15
N GLY A 97 -4.01 -6.50 -8.00
CA GLY A 97 -4.75 -6.87 -6.79
C GLY A 97 -6.05 -6.07 -6.59
N GLY A 98 -6.64 -5.58 -7.68
CA GLY A 98 -7.81 -4.69 -7.69
C GLY A 98 -7.39 -3.22 -7.68
N THR A 99 -7.88 -2.45 -8.65
CA THR A 99 -7.48 -1.05 -8.81
C THR A 99 -7.84 -0.19 -7.61
N ASN A 100 -7.01 0.81 -7.31
CA ASN A 100 -7.18 1.63 -6.11
C ASN A 100 -8.55 2.33 -6.05
N GLU A 101 -9.19 2.61 -7.18
CA GLU A 101 -10.56 3.13 -7.26
C GLU A 101 -11.58 2.10 -6.75
N MET A 102 -11.48 0.83 -7.17
CA MET A 102 -12.32 -0.25 -6.65
C MET A 102 -12.06 -0.51 -5.17
N GLN A 103 -10.80 -0.40 -4.73
CA GLN A 103 -10.47 -0.54 -3.31
C GLN A 103 -11.08 0.60 -2.47
N ARG A 104 -11.12 1.83 -2.99
CA ARG A 104 -11.83 2.95 -2.34
C ARG A 104 -13.34 2.73 -2.22
N ASP A 105 -13.95 2.03 -3.16
CA ASP A 105 -15.35 1.62 -3.03
C ASP A 105 -15.57 0.62 -1.91
N LEU A 106 -14.65 -0.33 -1.75
CA LEU A 106 -14.74 -1.27 -0.65
C LEU A 106 -14.58 -0.55 0.70
N ILE A 107 -13.71 0.45 0.77
CA ILE A 107 -13.57 1.32 1.96
C ILE A 107 -14.89 2.06 2.24
N SER A 108 -15.50 2.68 1.23
CA SER A 108 -16.74 3.43 1.43
C SER A 108 -17.93 2.53 1.78
N GLN A 109 -18.04 1.38 1.11
CA GLN A 109 -19.13 0.44 1.32
C GLN A 109 -19.02 -0.27 2.69
N PHE A 110 -17.87 -0.89 2.96
CA PHE A 110 -17.70 -1.73 4.16
C PHE A 110 -17.24 -0.93 5.39
N GLY A 111 -16.50 0.17 5.18
CA GLY A 111 -16.00 1.00 6.27
C GLY A 111 -16.96 2.10 6.70
N LEU A 112 -17.76 2.65 5.76
CA LEU A 112 -18.66 3.78 6.03
C LEU A 112 -20.15 3.45 5.83
N GLY A 113 -20.48 2.24 5.34
CA GLY A 113 -21.86 1.83 5.12
C GLY A 113 -22.55 2.52 3.94
N TYR A 114 -21.79 3.11 3.02
CA TYR A 114 -22.36 3.72 1.82
C TYR A 114 -22.89 2.65 0.85
N PRO A 115 -23.94 2.97 0.07
CA PRO A 115 -24.40 2.06 -0.98
C PRO A 115 -23.29 1.85 -2.01
N ARG A 116 -23.34 0.68 -2.67
CA ARG A 116 -22.39 0.35 -3.74
C ARG A 116 -22.45 1.40 -4.86
N ALA A 117 -21.28 1.84 -5.34
CA ALA A 117 -21.23 2.78 -6.45
C ALA A 117 -21.83 2.17 -7.74
N SER A 118 -22.48 3.01 -8.55
CA SER A 118 -23.26 2.59 -9.71
C SER A 118 -22.46 2.40 -11.01
N ARG A 119 -21.17 2.12 -10.91
CA ARG A 119 -20.26 2.08 -12.06
C ARG A 119 -20.02 0.67 -12.58
#